data_AF-A0AAN4YL65-F1
#
_entry.id   AF-A0AAN4YL65-F1
#
_cell.length_a   1.000
_cell.length_b   1.000
_cell.length_c   1.000
_cell.angle_alpha   90.00
_cell.angle_beta   90.00
_cell.angle_gamma   90.00
#
_symmetry.space_group_name_H-M   'P 1'
#
loop_
_entity.id
_entity.type
_entity.pdbx_description
1 polymer ?
#
loop_
_entity_poly.entity_id
_entity_poly.type
_entity_poly.pdbx_seq_one_letter_code
_entity_poly.pdbx_strand_id
1 'polypeptide(L)'
;MREAWNRTCSRVISRRAKYANGNLVNPTGNEAEEKIKEWINLNSFVARLLSISLAPWTVLGVWALRDALEEESSGRKVECDIAVAKEWLQHGGPVLRQQTLAAENKEERIMAGGTLYQGPAKLCPERWNFWKERLSQISDQGGDVGKVASTTKTAMDQLEDN
;
A
#
# COMPACT_ATOMS: atom_id res chain seq x y z
N MET A 1 -13.65 -8.62 -8.30
CA MET A 1 -12.72 -8.38 -7.17
C MET A 1 -11.97 -7.04 -7.26
N ARG A 2 -11.36 -6.68 -8.41
CA ARG A 2 -10.71 -5.36 -8.61
C ARG A 2 -11.59 -4.17 -8.21
N GLU A 3 -12.88 -4.18 -8.52
CA GLU A 3 -13.80 -3.10 -8.15
C GLU A 3 -14.08 -2.99 -6.63
N ALA A 4 -14.03 -4.09 -5.90
CA ALA A 4 -14.21 -4.11 -4.45
C ALA A 4 -12.97 -3.60 -3.71
N TRP A 5 -11.77 -3.86 -4.26
CA TRP A 5 -10.48 -3.34 -3.75
C TRP A 5 -10.06 -2.01 -4.39
N ASN A 6 -10.83 -1.47 -5.34
CA ASN A 6 -10.64 -0.11 -5.88
C ASN A 6 -10.98 0.98 -4.83
N ARG A 7 -10.91 0.70 -3.52
CA ARG A 7 -10.95 1.69 -2.45
C ARG A 7 -9.53 2.16 -2.17
N THR A 8 -8.94 2.88 -3.11
CA THR A 8 -7.69 3.63 -2.87
C THR A 8 -7.87 4.58 -1.68
N CYS A 9 -6.82 4.97 -0.96
CA CYS A 9 -6.95 5.99 0.09
C CYS A 9 -7.64 7.27 -0.42
N SER A 10 -7.43 7.65 -1.69
CA SER A 10 -8.18 8.74 -2.35
C SER A 10 -9.69 8.63 -2.25
N ARG A 11 -10.26 7.41 -2.33
CA ARG A 11 -11.72 7.14 -2.27
C ARG A 11 -12.21 6.94 -0.85
N VAL A 12 -11.33 6.56 0.07
CA VAL A 12 -11.61 6.56 1.52
C VAL A 12 -11.71 8.01 2.02
N ILE A 13 -10.79 8.86 1.57
CA ILE A 13 -10.71 10.29 1.90
C ILE A 13 -11.79 11.09 1.15
N SER A 14 -11.97 10.84 -0.15
CA SER A 14 -13.00 11.46 -0.97
C SER A 14 -14.23 10.56 -1.01
N ARG A 15 -15.20 10.79 -0.11
CA ARG A 15 -16.52 10.18 -0.30
C ARG A 15 -17.17 10.79 -1.53
N ARG A 16 -17.71 9.91 -2.37
CA ARG A 16 -18.95 10.17 -3.12
C ARG A 16 -19.91 10.86 -2.15
N ALA A 17 -20.20 12.14 -2.38
CA ALA A 17 -21.05 12.95 -1.52
C ALA A 17 -22.28 12.15 -1.09
N LYS A 18 -22.55 12.07 0.21
CA LYS A 18 -23.78 11.46 0.68
C LYS A 18 -24.88 12.51 0.55
N TYR A 19 -25.94 12.15 -0.17
CA TYR A 19 -27.19 12.91 -0.13
C TYR A 19 -27.90 12.54 1.16
N ALA A 20 -27.97 13.46 2.10
CA ALA A 20 -28.81 13.37 3.28
C ALA A 20 -29.76 14.56 3.25
N ASN A 21 -31.08 14.31 3.29
CA ASN A 21 -32.12 15.34 3.24
C ASN A 21 -31.96 16.36 2.10
N GLY A 22 -31.67 15.88 0.89
CA GLY A 22 -31.59 16.74 -0.31
C GLY A 22 -30.33 17.60 -0.44
N ASN A 23 -29.43 17.59 0.55
CA ASN A 23 -28.22 18.42 0.55
C ASN A 23 -26.94 17.58 0.46
N LEU A 24 -25.94 18.13 -0.23
CA LEU A 24 -24.57 17.62 -0.26
C LEU A 24 -23.92 17.87 1.10
N VAL A 25 -23.70 16.81 1.88
CA VAL A 25 -23.00 16.91 3.16
C VAL A 25 -21.58 16.39 2.98
N ASN A 26 -20.59 17.26 3.16
CA ASN A 26 -19.19 16.86 3.23
C ASN A 26 -18.90 16.17 4.57
N PRO A 27 -18.07 15.11 4.60
CA PRO A 27 -17.66 14.50 5.87
C PRO A 27 -16.96 15.52 6.76
N THR A 28 -17.28 15.50 8.06
CA THR A 28 -16.52 16.23 9.07
C THR A 28 -15.11 15.64 9.17
N GLY A 29 -14.14 16.40 9.71
CA GLY A 29 -12.75 15.94 9.87
C GLY A 29 -12.64 14.60 10.60
N ASN A 30 -13.46 14.40 11.65
CA ASN A 30 -13.47 13.19 12.47
C ASN A 30 -13.95 11.95 11.69
N GLU A 31 -14.99 12.06 10.86
CA GLU A 31 -15.49 10.92 10.06
C GLU A 31 -14.45 10.42 9.04
N ALA A 32 -13.67 11.34 8.45
CA ALA A 32 -12.63 10.98 7.49
C ALA A 32 -11.49 10.21 8.17
N GLU A 33 -11.07 10.66 9.36
CA GLU A 33 -10.04 10.00 10.16
C GLU A 33 -10.45 8.59 10.60
N GLU A 34 -11.70 8.40 11.04
CA GLU A 34 -12.23 7.07 11.37
C GLU A 34 -12.20 6.13 10.17
N LYS A 35 -12.57 6.61 8.98
CA LYS A 35 -12.55 5.80 7.76
C LYS A 35 -11.14 5.43 7.32
N ILE A 36 -10.17 6.33 7.50
CA ILE A 36 -8.75 6.02 7.27
C ILE A 36 -8.29 4.92 8.24
N LYS A 37 -8.62 5.04 9.54
CA LYS A 37 -8.27 4.03 10.55
C LYS A 37 -8.89 2.66 10.25
N GLU A 38 -10.18 2.61 9.89
CA GLU A 38 -10.85 1.38 9.47
C GLU A 38 -10.15 0.73 8.26
N TRP A 39 -9.73 1.55 7.28
CA TRP A 39 -9.06 1.06 6.08
C TRP A 39 -7.67 0.48 6.38
N ILE A 40 -6.89 1.15 7.24
CA ILE A 40 -5.59 0.65 7.70
C ILE A 40 -5.77 -0.69 8.43
N ASN A 41 -6.73 -0.76 9.35
CA ASN A 41 -7.02 -1.98 10.12
C ASN A 41 -7.44 -3.15 9.21
N LEU A 42 -8.23 -2.90 8.17
CA LEU A 42 -8.60 -3.93 7.19
C LEU A 42 -7.37 -4.44 6.42
N ASN A 43 -6.51 -3.55 5.93
CA ASN A 43 -5.29 -3.95 5.23
C ASN A 43 -4.35 -4.75 6.15
N SER A 44 -4.21 -4.32 7.40
CA SER A 44 -3.47 -5.03 8.45
C SER A 44 -4.00 -6.45 8.66
N PHE A 45 -5.33 -6.63 8.75
CA PHE A 45 -5.95 -7.94 8.87
C PHE A 45 -5.67 -8.83 7.65
N VAL A 46 -5.88 -8.31 6.44
CA VAL A 46 -5.67 -9.05 5.19
C VAL A 46 -4.20 -9.43 4.99
N ALA A 47 -3.26 -8.54 5.34
CA ALA A 47 -1.82 -8.81 5.28
C ALA A 47 -1.40 -9.96 6.22
N ARG A 48 -2.00 -10.05 7.41
CA ARG A 48 -1.79 -11.19 8.33
C ARG A 48 -2.40 -12.49 7.79
N LEU A 49 -3.53 -12.43 7.07
CA LEU A 49 -4.08 -13.62 6.42
C LEU A 49 -3.19 -14.13 5.28
N LEU A 50 -2.54 -13.22 4.53
CA LEU A 50 -1.51 -13.58 3.55
C LEU A 50 -0.33 -14.28 4.24
N SER A 51 0.14 -13.77 5.38
CA SER A 51 1.34 -14.30 6.06
C SER A 51 1.19 -15.76 6.51
N ILE A 52 -0.04 -16.21 6.76
CA ILE A 52 -0.36 -17.60 7.11
C ILE A 52 -0.84 -18.43 5.92
N SER A 53 -0.65 -17.92 4.68
CA SER A 53 -1.01 -18.58 3.42
C SER A 53 -2.47 -19.04 3.32
N LEU A 54 -3.38 -18.43 4.08
CA LEU A 54 -4.81 -18.78 4.03
C LEU A 54 -5.49 -18.32 2.75
N ALA A 55 -4.90 -17.36 2.02
CA ALA A 55 -5.38 -16.94 0.71
C ALA A 55 -4.28 -16.31 -0.15
N PRO A 56 -4.31 -16.51 -1.48
CA PRO A 56 -3.32 -15.99 -2.41
C PRO A 56 -3.58 -14.50 -2.74
N TRP A 57 -3.54 -13.64 -1.73
CA TRP A 57 -3.88 -12.21 -1.85
C TRP A 57 -2.69 -11.29 -2.06
N THR A 58 -1.55 -11.82 -2.52
CA THR A 58 -0.36 -11.04 -2.92
C THR A 58 -0.72 -9.83 -3.77
N VAL A 59 -1.63 -10.00 -4.73
CA VAL A 59 -2.05 -8.93 -5.64
C VAL A 59 -2.60 -7.69 -4.92
N LEU A 60 -3.25 -7.89 -3.76
CA LEU A 60 -3.79 -6.78 -2.97
C LEU A 60 -2.67 -5.98 -2.30
N GLY A 61 -1.63 -6.67 -1.81
CA GLY A 61 -0.43 -6.04 -1.28
C GLY A 61 0.35 -5.28 -2.35
N VAL A 62 0.53 -5.90 -3.53
CA VAL A 62 1.19 -5.22 -4.67
C VAL A 62 0.43 -3.96 -5.08
N TRP A 63 -0.90 -3.98 -5.10
CA TRP A 63 -1.69 -2.78 -5.40
C TRP A 63 -1.56 -1.68 -4.34
N ALA A 64 -1.59 -2.05 -3.05
CA ALA A 64 -1.35 -1.09 -1.98
C ALA A 64 0.05 -0.45 -2.07
N LEU A 65 1.07 -1.25 -2.34
CA LEU A 65 2.45 -0.75 -2.50
C LEU A 65 2.62 0.11 -3.75
N ARG A 66 1.96 -0.27 -4.85
CA ARG A 66 1.92 0.56 -6.06
C ARG A 66 1.31 1.93 -5.76
N ASP A 67 0.14 1.97 -5.13
CA ASP A 67 -0.57 3.23 -4.86
C ASP A 67 0.20 4.17 -3.92
N ALA A 68 1.06 3.61 -3.05
CA ALA A 68 1.88 4.34 -2.09
C ALA A 68 3.27 4.76 -2.62
N LEU A 69 3.91 3.92 -3.44
CA LEU A 69 5.33 4.04 -3.77
C LEU A 69 5.59 4.26 -5.27
N GLU A 70 4.70 3.77 -6.12
CA GLU A 70 4.84 3.83 -7.58
C GLU A 70 3.97 4.91 -8.23
N GLU A 71 3.22 5.68 -7.44
CA GLU A 71 2.38 6.79 -7.90
C GLU A 71 2.75 8.08 -7.18
N GLU A 72 2.58 9.20 -7.86
CA GLU A 72 2.67 10.52 -7.22
C GLU A 72 1.50 10.73 -6.26
N SER A 73 1.79 11.19 -5.03
CA SER A 73 0.76 11.50 -4.05
C SER A 73 1.20 12.60 -3.09
N SER A 74 0.22 13.32 -2.54
CA SER A 74 0.46 14.44 -1.62
C SER A 74 -0.66 14.59 -0.60
N GLY A 75 -0.37 15.33 0.47
CA GLY A 75 -1.31 15.60 1.57
C GLY A 75 -1.82 14.33 2.26
N ARG A 76 -3.07 14.34 2.74
CA ARG A 76 -3.65 13.21 3.49
C ARG A 76 -3.67 11.88 2.75
N LYS A 77 -3.59 11.88 1.41
CA LYS A 77 -3.51 10.65 0.62
C LYS A 77 -2.20 9.91 0.93
N VAL A 78 -1.06 10.60 0.90
CA VAL A 78 0.25 9.96 1.11
C VAL A 78 0.36 9.39 2.53
N GLU A 79 -0.18 10.09 3.54
CA GLU A 79 -0.25 9.60 4.92
C GLU A 79 -0.98 8.25 5.03
N CYS A 80 -2.16 8.15 4.43
CA CYS A 80 -2.96 6.92 4.43
C CYS A 80 -2.29 5.80 3.62
N ASP A 81 -1.79 6.09 2.42
CA ASP A 81 -1.19 5.07 1.55
C ASP A 81 0.11 4.51 2.15
N ILE A 82 0.96 5.36 2.74
CA ILE A 82 2.19 4.91 3.42
C ILE A 82 1.87 4.10 4.68
N ALA A 83 0.83 4.46 5.44
CA ALA A 83 0.38 3.65 6.56
C ALA A 83 -0.12 2.26 6.10
N VAL A 84 -0.86 2.19 5.00
CA VAL A 84 -1.31 0.92 4.41
C VAL A 84 -0.14 0.09 3.89
N ALA A 85 0.82 0.71 3.19
CA ALA A 85 2.04 0.05 2.72
C ALA A 85 2.84 -0.56 3.87
N LYS A 86 2.98 0.17 4.98
CA LYS A 86 3.59 -0.33 6.21
C LYS A 86 2.94 -1.62 6.68
N GLU A 87 1.61 -1.68 6.78
CA GLU A 87 0.90 -2.87 7.26
C GLU A 87 1.17 -4.09 6.37
N TRP A 88 1.20 -3.89 5.04
CA TRP A 88 1.52 -4.96 4.09
C TRP A 88 2.96 -5.45 4.20
N LEU A 89 3.94 -4.56 4.34
CA LEU A 89 5.34 -4.93 4.47
C LEU A 89 5.65 -5.53 5.85
N GLN A 90 4.99 -5.05 6.91
CA GLN A 90 5.20 -5.56 8.25
C GLN A 90 4.61 -6.96 8.45
N HIS A 91 3.44 -7.24 7.87
CA HIS A 91 2.74 -8.51 8.08
C HIS A 91 2.84 -9.47 6.90
N GLY A 92 2.66 -8.99 5.68
CA GLY A 92 2.77 -9.79 4.46
C GLY A 92 4.19 -9.82 3.87
N GLY A 93 5.10 -9.00 4.37
CA GLY A 93 6.46 -8.82 3.85
C GLY A 93 7.25 -10.12 3.62
N PRO A 94 7.29 -11.07 4.57
CA PRO A 94 8.01 -12.33 4.36
C PRO A 94 7.54 -13.09 3.12
N VAL A 95 6.22 -13.22 2.93
CA VAL A 95 5.63 -13.90 1.78
C VAL A 95 5.90 -13.13 0.49
N LEU A 96 5.75 -11.80 0.51
CA LEU A 96 6.06 -10.96 -0.64
C LEU A 96 7.53 -11.08 -1.05
N ARG A 97 8.44 -11.00 -0.08
CA ARG A 97 9.88 -11.13 -0.32
C ARG A 97 10.23 -12.49 -0.90
N GLN A 98 9.72 -13.58 -0.33
CA GLN A 98 9.92 -14.92 -0.87
C GLN A 98 9.44 -15.01 -2.33
N GLN A 99 8.28 -14.44 -2.64
CA GLN A 99 7.74 -14.42 -3.99
C GLN A 99 8.59 -13.58 -4.95
N THR A 100 9.31 -12.55 -4.51
CA THR A 100 10.25 -11.81 -5.40
C THR A 100 11.36 -12.70 -5.96
N LEU A 101 11.73 -13.76 -5.23
CA LEU A 101 12.81 -14.68 -5.60
C LEU A 101 12.31 -15.87 -6.44
N ALA A 102 10.99 -16.02 -6.60
CA ALA A 102 10.41 -17.12 -7.35
C ALA A 102 10.63 -16.93 -8.86
N ALA A 103 11.38 -17.86 -9.47
CA ALA A 103 11.72 -17.83 -10.90
C ALA A 103 10.50 -17.95 -11.83
N GLU A 104 9.38 -18.46 -11.32
CA GLU A 104 8.15 -18.73 -12.04
C GLU A 104 7.19 -17.54 -12.16
N ASN A 105 7.52 -16.39 -11.56
CA ASN A 105 6.70 -15.19 -11.68
C ASN A 105 6.68 -14.66 -13.12
N LYS A 106 5.57 -14.94 -13.80
CA LYS A 106 5.25 -14.36 -15.10
C LYS A 106 4.74 -12.94 -14.94
N GLU A 107 4.94 -12.14 -15.96
CA GLU A 107 4.33 -10.82 -16.02
C GLU A 107 2.83 -10.94 -16.24
N GLU A 108 2.06 -10.19 -15.46
CA GLU A 108 0.62 -10.19 -15.52
C GLU A 108 0.11 -8.76 -15.50
N ARG A 109 -0.85 -8.45 -16.37
CA ARG A 109 -1.49 -7.11 -16.41
C ARG A 109 -2.06 -6.68 -15.06
N ILE A 110 -2.48 -7.64 -14.24
CA ILE A 110 -3.01 -7.37 -12.90
C ILE A 110 -1.94 -6.82 -11.95
N MET A 111 -0.66 -7.13 -12.20
CA MET A 111 0.52 -6.69 -11.45
C MET A 111 1.23 -5.52 -12.13
N ALA A 112 0.58 -4.80 -13.05
CA ALA A 112 1.19 -3.64 -13.71
C ALA A 112 1.72 -2.60 -12.71
N GLY A 113 2.85 -1.99 -13.07
CA GLY A 113 3.46 -0.88 -12.34
C GLY A 113 2.58 0.37 -12.27
N GLY A 114 2.89 1.23 -11.31
CA GLY A 114 2.40 2.61 -11.27
C GLY A 114 3.23 3.54 -12.16
N THR A 115 2.82 4.80 -12.27
CA THR A 115 3.46 5.78 -13.17
C THR A 115 4.96 6.01 -12.95
N LEU A 116 5.45 5.79 -11.73
CA LEU A 116 6.86 5.97 -11.35
C LEU A 116 7.72 4.71 -11.54
N TYR A 117 7.13 3.54 -11.74
CA TYR A 117 7.86 2.28 -11.88
C TYR A 117 7.79 1.77 -13.33
N GLN A 118 8.96 1.69 -13.97
CA GLN A 118 9.10 1.32 -15.39
C GLN A 118 9.57 -0.13 -15.59
N GLY A 119 9.70 -0.90 -14.52
CA GLY A 119 10.15 -2.29 -14.58
C GLY A 119 9.03 -3.29 -14.89
N PRO A 120 9.33 -4.60 -14.83
CA PRO A 120 8.41 -5.68 -15.20
C PRO A 120 7.09 -5.68 -14.42
N ALA A 121 5.98 -6.09 -15.07
CA ALA A 121 4.65 -6.21 -14.45
C ALA A 121 4.51 -7.49 -13.60
N LYS A 122 5.39 -7.65 -12.61
CA LYS A 122 5.43 -8.79 -11.68
C LYS A 122 6.04 -8.38 -10.34
N LEU A 123 6.05 -9.30 -9.39
CA LEU A 123 6.84 -9.18 -8.17
C LEU A 123 8.23 -9.75 -8.43
N CYS A 124 9.26 -8.92 -8.30
CA CYS A 124 10.65 -9.27 -8.59
C CYS A 124 11.61 -8.44 -7.71
N PRO A 125 12.91 -8.79 -7.64
CA PRO A 125 13.87 -8.10 -6.79
C PRO A 125 14.05 -6.62 -7.17
N GLU A 126 14.00 -6.31 -8.48
CA GLU A 126 14.05 -4.94 -9.00
C GLU A 126 12.92 -4.08 -8.41
N ARG A 127 11.68 -4.57 -8.46
CA ARG A 127 10.51 -3.86 -7.92
C ARG A 127 10.58 -3.66 -6.42
N TRP A 128 11.07 -4.69 -5.71
CA TRP A 128 11.29 -4.61 -4.27
C TRP A 128 12.31 -3.53 -3.90
N ASN A 129 13.44 -3.46 -4.63
CA ASN A 129 14.44 -2.42 -4.44
C ASN A 129 13.90 -1.03 -4.75
N PHE A 130 13.12 -0.89 -5.83
CA PHE A 130 12.44 0.35 -6.16
C PHE A 130 11.55 0.85 -5.00
N TRP A 131 10.77 -0.04 -4.38
CA TRP A 131 9.97 0.31 -3.20
C TRP A 131 10.82 0.80 -2.02
N LYS A 132 11.96 0.15 -1.74
CA LYS A 132 12.89 0.60 -0.70
C LYS A 132 13.46 1.97 -0.98
N GLU A 133 13.85 2.24 -2.22
CA GLU A 133 14.37 3.55 -2.64
C GLU A 133 13.31 4.64 -2.47
N ARG A 134 12.06 4.36 -2.87
CA ARG A 134 10.92 5.28 -2.67
C ARG A 134 10.66 5.56 -1.19
N LEU A 135 10.68 4.54 -0.33
CA LEU A 135 10.57 4.75 1.12
C LEU A 135 11.72 5.59 1.67
N SER A 136 12.94 5.43 1.15
CA SER A 136 14.09 6.27 1.51
C SER A 136 13.85 7.73 1.12
N GLN A 137 13.42 7.98 -0.11
CA GLN A 137 13.13 9.34 -0.61
C GLN A 137 12.01 10.02 0.19
N ILE A 138 10.99 9.27 0.62
CA ILE A 138 9.90 9.78 1.46
C ILE A 138 10.41 10.04 2.89
N SER A 139 11.27 9.17 3.42
CA SER A 139 11.92 9.36 4.72
C SER A 139 12.73 10.66 4.75
N ASP A 140 13.46 10.98 3.69
CA ASP A 140 14.31 12.17 3.58
C ASP A 140 13.50 13.49 3.59
N GLN A 141 12.21 13.45 3.26
CA GLN A 141 11.30 14.60 3.35
C GLN A 141 10.89 14.92 4.80
N GLY A 142 11.09 13.99 5.74
CA GLY A 142 10.79 14.18 7.15
C GLY A 142 9.29 14.16 7.50
N GLY A 143 8.95 14.70 8.67
CA GLY A 143 7.58 14.65 9.20
C GLY A 143 7.15 13.26 9.64
N ASP A 144 5.87 13.11 9.98
CA ASP A 144 5.36 11.83 10.48
C ASP A 144 5.31 10.75 9.38
N VAL A 145 4.99 11.13 8.14
CA VAL A 145 5.07 10.23 6.98
C VAL A 145 6.49 9.74 6.76
N GLY A 146 7.49 10.63 6.86
CA GLY A 146 8.90 10.25 6.72
C GLY A 146 9.34 9.24 7.80
N LYS A 147 8.90 9.40 9.06
CA LYS A 147 9.17 8.42 10.13
C LYS A 147 8.55 7.06 9.84
N VAL A 148 7.31 7.04 9.35
CA VAL A 148 6.62 5.79 8.96
C VAL A 148 7.36 5.13 7.80
N ALA A 149 7.76 5.89 6.78
CA ALA A 149 8.52 5.37 5.64
C ALA A 149 9.88 4.81 6.07
N SER A 150 10.61 5.51 6.95
CA SER A 150 11.87 5.06 7.52
C SER A 150 11.72 3.72 8.25
N THR A 151 10.75 3.62 9.15
CA THR A 151 10.47 2.39 9.91
C THR A 151 10.09 1.24 8.98
N THR A 152 9.31 1.54 7.95
CA THR A 152 8.86 0.56 6.94
C THR A 152 10.04 0.04 6.12
N LYS A 153 10.97 0.91 5.71
CA LYS A 153 12.20 0.52 5.02
C LYS A 153 13.06 -0.38 5.90
N THR A 154 13.25 -0.04 7.18
CA THR A 154 13.99 -0.89 8.13
C THR A 154 13.37 -2.29 8.26
N ALA A 155 12.04 -2.39 8.28
CA ALA A 155 11.37 -3.69 8.28
C ALA A 155 11.67 -4.49 6.99
N MET A 156 11.78 -3.84 5.84
CA MET A 156 12.20 -4.50 4.59
C MET A 156 13.65 -4.97 4.65
N ASP A 157 14.56 -4.18 5.19
CA ASP A 157 15.97 -4.55 5.36
C ASP A 157 16.09 -5.83 6.21
N GLN A 158 15.35 -5.91 7.33
CA GLN A 158 15.31 -7.10 8.19
C GLN A 158 14.81 -8.36 7.49
N LEU A 159 13.98 -8.23 6.45
CA LEU A 159 13.47 -9.36 5.66
C LEU A 159 14.48 -9.88 4.63
N GLU A 160 15.53 -9.11 4.34
CA GLU A 160 16.58 -9.50 3.41
C GLU A 160 17.74 -10.24 4.10
N ASP A 161 17.93 -9.96 5.39
CA ASP A 161 18.97 -10.56 6.23
C ASP A 161 18.58 -11.96 6.79
N ASN A 162 17.32 -12.37 6.61
CA ASN A 162 16.77 -13.66 7.06
C ASN A 162 16.59 -14.65 5.90
#